data_AF-A0A7S4S751-F1
#
_entry.id   AF-A0A7S4S751-F1
#
_cell.length_a   1.000
_cell.length_b   1.000
_cell.length_c   1.000
_cell.angle_alpha   90.00
_cell.angle_beta   90.00
_cell.angle_gamma   90.00
#
_symmetry.space_group_name_H-M   'P 1'
#
loop_
_entity.id
_entity.type
_entity.pdbx_description
1 polymer ?
#
loop_
_entity_poly.entity_id
_entity_poly.type
_entity_poly.pdbx_seq_one_letter_code
_entity_poly.pdbx_strand_id
1 'polypeptide(L)'
;MFDNTIRAMYALGISSDLGLHYCLLSFTTLDNGETVVTMEEETKKGKDGKTKKIKKTVYHYPPKYTVKFNMGIDQLPLQLQADKIFSKHDQHVGSCSFGWGPSGIQLSASLSRVISQYAKFKIGVKSSSITQSLTWLFKIERGSLALSIPITIAKFHQRGGVMNNLYSLVYLTLLSSLVDGAIGDLLYNERLEELLMDDVSDKGTMNNGEENDHHHQHIKSYQNEVSLMDLEKVKKDAMQQMELMKKPAQAKKEEEERKENGLVILKAMYGLEPNNKATATVVREGRKRRGDVLDVTVQLQFWVMNSSLRL
;
A
#
# COMPACT_ATOMS: atom_id res chain seq x y z
N MET A 1 -3.99 -25.51 15.82
CA MET A 1 -3.26 -24.57 16.68
C MET A 1 -3.34 -23.23 15.97
N PHE A 2 -3.93 -22.19 16.58
CA PHE A 2 -4.02 -20.88 15.94
C PHE A 2 -2.69 -20.16 16.11
N ASP A 3 -1.91 -20.08 15.04
CA ASP A 3 -0.76 -19.21 15.00
C ASP A 3 -1.27 -17.76 14.98
N ASN A 4 -1.17 -17.10 16.13
CA ASN A 4 -1.58 -15.71 16.30
C ASN A 4 -0.32 -14.85 16.46
N THR A 5 -0.26 -13.70 15.77
CA THR A 5 0.76 -12.70 16.10
C THR A 5 0.24 -11.80 17.20
N ILE A 6 0.99 -11.72 18.29
CA ILE A 6 0.80 -10.70 19.32
C ILE A 6 1.76 -9.56 18.99
N ARG A 7 1.22 -8.36 18.79
CA ARG A 7 2.00 -7.13 18.61
C ARG A 7 1.65 -6.18 19.73
N ALA A 8 2.59 -5.98 20.64
CA ALA A 8 2.50 -4.94 21.66
C ALA A 8 3.34 -3.74 21.22
N MET A 9 2.74 -2.56 21.21
CA MET A 9 3.41 -1.29 20.99
C MET A 9 3.17 -0.40 22.19
N TYR A 10 4.24 0.05 22.82
CA TYR A 10 4.18 1.01 23.91
C TYR A 10 4.80 2.32 23.44
N ALA A 11 4.04 3.41 23.55
CA ALA A 11 4.51 4.74 23.21
C ALA A 11 4.51 5.59 24.48
N LEU A 12 5.71 6.00 24.90
CA LEU A 12 5.91 7.00 25.94
C LEU A 12 6.11 8.35 25.26
N GLY A 13 5.09 9.21 25.30
CA GLY A 13 5.29 10.62 25.00
C GLY A 13 5.98 11.33 26.16
N ILE A 14 7.10 12.00 25.91
CA ILE A 14 7.71 12.94 26.87
C ILE A 14 7.04 14.30 26.62
N SER A 15 5.90 14.51 27.27
CA SER A 15 5.17 15.77 27.28
C SER A 15 4.84 16.10 28.73
N SER A 16 4.85 17.37 29.09
CA SER A 16 4.46 17.86 30.43
C SER A 16 3.00 17.54 30.77
N ASP A 17 2.21 17.20 29.76
CA ASP A 17 0.88 16.65 29.90
C ASP A 17 0.94 15.13 29.73
N LEU A 18 0.52 14.36 30.74
CA LEU A 18 0.38 12.88 30.72
C LEU A 18 -0.55 12.38 29.59
N GLY A 19 -1.13 13.32 28.85
CA GLY A 19 -1.86 13.25 27.59
C GLY A 19 -1.44 12.16 26.59
N LEU A 20 -0.15 11.83 26.54
CA LEU A 20 0.46 11.06 25.46
C LEU A 20 0.93 9.65 25.85
N HIS A 21 0.59 9.18 27.05
CA HIS A 21 0.82 7.78 27.39
C HIS A 21 -0.27 6.90 26.77
N TYR A 22 0.12 6.11 25.77
CA TYR A 22 -0.76 5.06 25.26
C TYR A 22 -0.01 3.75 25.05
N CYS A 23 -0.66 2.67 25.45
CA CYS A 23 -0.27 1.31 25.16
C CYS A 23 -1.27 0.74 24.16
N LEU A 24 -0.77 0.29 23.02
CA LEU A 24 -1.55 -0.44 22.02
C LEU A 24 -1.13 -1.90 22.08
N LEU A 25 -2.05 -2.74 22.56
CA LEU A 25 -1.91 -4.19 22.46
C LEU A 25 -2.78 -4.66 21.30
N SER A 26 -2.18 -5.31 20.30
CA SER A 26 -2.92 -5.81 19.14
C SER A 26 -2.69 -7.30 18.95
N PHE A 27 -3.79 -8.03 18.83
CA PHE A 27 -3.83 -9.45 18.52
C PHE A 27 -4.31 -9.59 17.09
N THR A 28 -3.48 -10.18 16.24
CA THR A 28 -3.80 -10.35 14.83
C THR A 28 -3.71 -11.82 14.48
N THR A 29 -4.78 -12.36 13.88
CA THR A 29 -4.73 -13.71 13.30
C THR A 29 -3.68 -13.70 12.18
N LEU A 30 -2.69 -14.60 12.22
CA LEU A 30 -1.74 -14.68 11.12
C LEU A 30 -2.48 -15.11 9.85
N ASP A 31 -2.00 -14.60 8.73
CA ASP A 31 -2.44 -15.00 7.39
C ASP A 31 -1.83 -16.38 7.05
N ASN A 32 -2.11 -17.36 7.91
CA ASN A 32 -1.67 -18.75 7.78
C ASN A 32 -2.69 -19.59 7.01
N GLY A 33 -3.74 -18.96 6.47
CA GLY A 33 -4.63 -19.64 5.56
C GLY A 33 -3.83 -20.05 4.34
N GLU A 34 -3.64 -21.35 4.17
CA GLU A 34 -3.35 -21.91 2.85
C GLU A 34 -4.31 -21.24 1.89
N THR A 35 -3.77 -20.41 0.98
CA THR A 35 -4.56 -19.80 -0.08
C THR A 35 -5.34 -20.93 -0.73
N VAL A 36 -6.66 -20.94 -0.56
CA VAL A 36 -7.48 -21.96 -1.17
C VAL A 36 -7.49 -21.63 -2.65
N VAL A 37 -6.73 -22.41 -3.40
CA VAL A 37 -6.63 -22.29 -4.84
C VAL A 37 -7.77 -23.10 -5.44
N THR A 38 -8.85 -22.43 -5.80
CA THR A 38 -9.93 -23.06 -6.56
C THR A 38 -9.57 -22.94 -8.04
N MET A 39 -9.51 -24.07 -8.74
CA MET A 39 -9.43 -24.05 -10.20
C MET A 39 -10.83 -23.97 -10.78
N GLU A 40 -11.17 -22.83 -11.35
CA GLU A 40 -12.41 -22.65 -12.09
C GLU A 40 -12.15 -22.86 -13.59
N GLU A 41 -12.95 -23.71 -14.24
CA GLU A 41 -12.92 -23.84 -15.70
C GLU A 41 -13.90 -22.83 -16.32
N GLU A 42 -13.38 -21.75 -16.89
CA GLU A 42 -14.20 -20.84 -17.72
C GLU A 42 -14.19 -21.34 -19.17
N THR A 43 -15.38 -21.62 -19.71
CA THR A 43 -15.53 -21.95 -21.14
C THR A 43 -15.80 -20.66 -21.91
N LYS A 44 -14.79 -20.13 -22.62
CA LYS A 44 -14.99 -18.98 -23.51
C LYS A 44 -15.23 -19.44 -24.94
N LYS A 45 -16.33 -19.00 -25.55
CA LYS A 45 -16.56 -19.13 -27.00
C LYS A 45 -15.71 -18.07 -27.70
N GLY A 46 -14.77 -18.51 -28.53
CA GLY A 46 -14.02 -17.61 -29.41
C GLY A 46 -14.92 -17.04 -30.51
N LYS A 47 -14.46 -15.98 -31.17
CA LYS A 47 -15.13 -15.40 -32.35
C LYS A 47 -15.31 -16.44 -33.48
N ASP A 48 -14.45 -17.44 -33.52
CA ASP A 48 -14.47 -18.54 -34.50
C ASP A 48 -15.47 -19.66 -34.14
N GLY A 49 -16.32 -19.48 -33.13
CA GLY A 49 -17.26 -20.50 -32.64
C GLY A 49 -16.62 -21.64 -31.86
N LYS A 50 -15.29 -21.76 -31.84
CA LYS A 50 -14.56 -22.75 -31.04
C LYS A 50 -14.60 -22.40 -29.55
N THR A 51 -14.96 -23.37 -28.71
CA THR A 51 -14.90 -23.25 -27.26
C THR A 51 -13.49 -23.54 -26.76
N LYS A 52 -12.89 -22.56 -26.07
CA LYS A 52 -11.63 -22.74 -25.36
C LYS A 52 -11.92 -22.80 -23.86
N LYS A 53 -11.53 -23.90 -23.22
CA LYS A 53 -11.51 -24.02 -21.76
C LYS A 53 -10.28 -23.28 -21.24
N ILE A 54 -10.48 -22.26 -20.43
CA ILE A 54 -9.41 -21.53 -19.75
C ILE A 54 -9.52 -21.92 -18.27
N LYS A 55 -8.44 -22.49 -17.73
CA LYS A 55 -8.34 -22.75 -16.30
C LYS A 55 -7.93 -21.45 -15.62
N LYS A 56 -8.82 -20.90 -14.80
CA LYS A 56 -8.57 -19.72 -14.00
C LYS A 56 -8.31 -20.14 -12.56
N THR A 57 -7.17 -19.71 -12.05
CA THR A 57 -6.77 -19.95 -10.67
C THR A 57 -7.35 -18.83 -9.82
N VAL A 58 -8.36 -19.13 -9.01
CA VAL A 58 -8.97 -18.17 -8.08
C VAL A 58 -8.36 -18.40 -6.70
N TYR A 59 -7.79 -17.34 -6.14
CA TYR A 59 -7.21 -17.36 -4.80
C TYR A 59 -8.23 -16.81 -3.80
N HIS A 60 -8.63 -17.63 -2.84
CA HIS A 60 -9.43 -17.16 -1.70
C HIS A 60 -8.53 -16.90 -0.49
N TYR A 61 -8.51 -15.64 -0.05
CA TYR A 61 -7.82 -15.24 1.16
C TYR A 61 -8.81 -15.19 2.31
N PRO A 62 -8.51 -15.83 3.46
CA PRO A 62 -9.35 -15.69 4.63
C PRO A 62 -9.31 -14.23 5.13
N PRO A 63 -10.40 -13.75 5.77
CA PRO A 63 -10.36 -12.46 6.42
C PRO A 63 -9.38 -12.47 7.60
N LYS A 64 -8.61 -11.40 7.71
CA LYS A 64 -7.69 -11.13 8.80
C LYS A 64 -8.43 -10.40 9.91
N TYR A 65 -8.47 -10.99 11.09
CA TYR A 65 -9.07 -10.36 12.28
C TYR A 65 -7.98 -9.77 13.16
N THR A 66 -8.21 -8.54 13.61
CA THR A 66 -7.33 -7.81 14.52
C THR A 66 -8.14 -7.26 15.68
N VAL A 67 -7.80 -7.68 16.90
CA VAL A 67 -8.33 -7.10 18.14
C VAL A 67 -7.28 -6.13 18.67
N LYS A 68 -7.63 -4.86 18.80
CA LYS A 68 -6.78 -3.80 19.36
C LYS A 68 -7.33 -3.39 20.72
N PHE A 69 -6.46 -3.36 21.70
CA PHE A 69 -6.71 -2.83 23.01
C PHE A 69 -5.85 -1.58 23.21
N ASN A 70 -6.50 -0.42 23.25
CA ASN A 70 -5.86 0.89 23.44
C ASN A 70 -6.00 1.27 24.91
N MET A 71 -4.91 1.16 25.68
CA MET A 71 -4.84 1.71 27.03
C MET A 71 -4.27 3.12 26.93
N GLY A 72 -5.11 4.15 27.02
CA GLY A 72 -4.69 5.54 26.97
C GLY A 72 -5.90 6.47 27.10
N ILE A 73 -5.72 7.73 26.72
CA ILE A 73 -6.81 8.74 26.68
C ILE A 73 -7.78 8.49 25.50
N ASP A 74 -7.44 7.53 24.65
CA ASP A 74 -8.27 7.14 23.53
C ASP A 74 -9.67 6.71 23.99
N GLN A 75 -10.69 7.25 23.34
CA GLN A 75 -12.09 7.13 23.76
C GLN A 75 -12.68 5.72 23.57
N LEU A 76 -11.94 4.83 22.90
CA LEU A 76 -12.35 3.47 22.49
C LEU A 76 -11.24 2.47 22.85
N PRO A 77 -11.23 1.95 24.08
CA PRO A 77 -10.18 1.07 24.55
C PRO A 77 -10.18 -0.29 23.86
N LEU A 78 -11.27 -0.71 23.21
CA LEU A 78 -11.34 -2.00 22.54
C LEU A 78 -11.89 -1.84 21.12
N GLN A 79 -11.16 -2.36 20.13
CA GLN A 79 -11.52 -2.31 18.72
C GLN A 79 -11.29 -3.67 18.07
N LEU A 80 -12.35 -4.24 17.50
CA LEU A 80 -12.29 -5.38 16.60
C LEU A 80 -12.25 -4.87 15.16
N GLN A 81 -11.29 -5.33 14.37
CA GLN A 81 -11.12 -4.99 12.96
C GLN A 81 -11.05 -6.28 12.13
N ALA A 82 -11.80 -6.35 11.04
CA ALA A 82 -11.76 -7.42 10.06
C ALA A 82 -11.32 -6.83 8.71
N ASP A 83 -10.20 -7.31 8.18
CA ASP A 83 -9.65 -6.92 6.89
C ASP A 83 -9.79 -8.09 5.91
N LYS A 84 -10.31 -7.85 4.71
CA LYS A 84 -10.43 -8.83 3.64
C LYS A 84 -9.73 -8.31 2.39
N ILE A 85 -8.79 -9.11 1.88
CA ILE A 85 -8.10 -8.83 0.62
C ILE A 85 -8.97 -9.39 -0.51
N PHE A 86 -9.41 -8.53 -1.42
CA PHE A 86 -10.25 -8.92 -2.56
C PHE A 86 -9.44 -9.32 -3.79
N SER A 87 -8.31 -8.65 -4.03
CA SER A 87 -7.42 -8.90 -5.17
C SER A 87 -5.97 -8.76 -4.73
N LYS A 88 -5.14 -9.76 -5.03
CA LYS A 88 -3.69 -9.71 -4.72
C LYS A 88 -2.94 -8.80 -5.70
N HIS A 89 -3.40 -8.72 -6.94
CA HIS A 89 -2.77 -7.87 -7.94
C HIS A 89 -3.05 -6.39 -7.65
N ASP A 90 -4.29 -6.04 -7.31
CA ASP A 90 -4.69 -4.64 -7.13
C ASP A 90 -4.60 -4.16 -5.67
N GLN A 91 -4.14 -5.05 -4.78
CA GLN A 91 -4.05 -4.86 -3.33
C GLN A 91 -5.30 -4.17 -2.76
N HIS A 92 -6.47 -4.59 -3.24
CA HIS A 92 -7.75 -4.04 -2.83
C HIS A 92 -8.18 -4.68 -1.51
N VAL A 93 -8.29 -3.88 -0.46
CA VAL A 93 -8.57 -4.32 0.92
C VAL A 93 -9.83 -3.65 1.43
N GLY A 94 -10.83 -4.46 1.75
CA GLY A 94 -11.98 -4.01 2.55
C GLY A 94 -11.68 -4.19 4.02
N SER A 95 -11.94 -3.18 4.83
CA SER A 95 -11.78 -3.24 6.28
C SER A 95 -13.07 -2.80 6.97
N CYS A 96 -13.58 -3.62 7.88
CA CYS A 96 -14.65 -3.26 8.80
C CYS A 96 -14.08 -3.21 10.22
N SER A 97 -14.48 -2.23 11.04
CA SER A 97 -14.10 -2.19 12.44
C SER A 97 -15.25 -1.76 13.35
N PHE A 98 -15.29 -2.38 14.51
CA PHE A 98 -16.22 -2.12 15.60
C PHE A 98 -15.40 -1.81 16.85
N GLY A 99 -15.47 -0.56 17.31
CA GLY A 99 -14.86 -0.09 18.54
C GLY A 99 -15.91 0.18 19.60
N TRP A 100 -15.60 -0.12 20.85
CA TRP A 100 -16.45 0.24 21.98
C TRP A 100 -15.64 0.73 23.17
N GLY A 101 -16.25 1.61 23.94
CA GLY A 101 -15.62 2.24 25.09
C GLY A 101 -16.60 2.97 26.00
N PRO A 102 -16.10 3.59 27.08
CA PRO A 102 -16.89 4.43 27.98
C PRO A 102 -17.61 5.56 27.24
N SER A 103 -16.97 6.05 26.17
CA SER A 103 -17.49 7.15 25.35
C SER A 103 -18.56 6.68 24.35
N GLY A 104 -18.73 5.36 24.16
CA GLY A 104 -19.76 4.76 23.31
C GLY A 104 -19.20 3.80 22.27
N ILE A 105 -19.97 3.61 21.20
CA ILE A 105 -19.67 2.66 20.11
C ILE A 105 -19.23 3.43 18.86
N GLN A 106 -18.26 2.88 18.14
CA GLN A 106 -17.84 3.35 16.83
C GLN A 106 -17.88 2.20 15.83
N LEU A 107 -18.53 2.44 14.70
CA LEU A 107 -18.49 1.56 13.53
C LEU A 107 -17.71 2.25 12.42
N SER A 108 -16.87 1.52 11.71
CA SER A 108 -16.25 2.03 10.49
C SER A 108 -16.15 0.94 9.44
N ALA A 109 -16.45 1.28 8.21
CA ALA A 109 -16.20 0.43 7.06
C ALA A 109 -15.43 1.24 6.03
N SER A 110 -14.38 0.68 5.43
CA SER A 110 -13.60 1.35 4.40
C SER A 110 -13.06 0.38 3.39
N LEU A 111 -13.01 0.82 2.14
CA LEU A 111 -12.26 0.19 1.07
C LEU A 111 -10.94 0.92 0.91
N SER A 112 -9.91 0.18 0.54
CA SER A 112 -8.60 0.74 0.27
C SER A 112 -7.96 0.07 -0.91
N ARG A 113 -7.42 0.90 -1.80
CA ARG A 113 -6.78 0.50 -3.03
C ARG A 113 -5.39 1.10 -3.09
N VAL A 114 -4.43 0.32 -3.56
CA VAL A 114 -3.09 0.83 -3.83
C VAL A 114 -3.11 1.45 -5.22
N ILE A 115 -2.87 2.76 -5.29
CA ILE A 115 -2.82 3.51 -6.56
C ILE A 115 -1.43 3.37 -7.19
N SER A 116 -0.39 3.43 -6.36
CA SER A 116 0.99 3.27 -6.79
C SER A 116 1.80 2.58 -5.70
N GLN A 117 3.04 2.19 -6.01
CA GLN A 117 3.96 1.57 -5.04
C GLN A 117 4.11 2.35 -3.72
N TYR A 118 3.86 3.66 -3.77
CA TYR A 118 4.01 4.55 -2.62
C TYR A 118 2.71 5.19 -2.17
N ALA A 119 1.60 5.02 -2.89
CA ALA A 119 0.35 5.72 -2.63
C ALA A 119 -0.83 4.75 -2.48
N LYS A 120 -1.56 4.91 -1.38
CA LYS A 120 -2.75 4.13 -1.05
C LYS A 120 -3.92 5.07 -0.85
N PHE A 121 -4.98 4.85 -1.62
CA PHE A 121 -6.24 5.53 -1.43
C PHE A 121 -7.15 4.68 -0.56
N LYS A 122 -7.93 5.36 0.27
CA LYS A 122 -8.86 4.74 1.19
C LYS A 122 -10.10 5.60 1.29
N ILE A 123 -11.25 4.98 1.04
CA ILE A 123 -12.55 5.60 1.16
C ILE A 123 -13.38 4.80 2.16
N GLY A 124 -14.12 5.47 3.03
CA GLY A 124 -14.94 4.74 3.97
C GLY A 124 -15.80 5.60 4.85
N VAL A 125 -16.69 4.96 5.60
CA VAL A 125 -17.66 5.59 6.45
C VAL A 125 -17.31 5.27 7.90
N LYS A 126 -17.43 6.27 8.78
CA LYS A 126 -17.28 6.15 10.22
C LYS A 126 -18.53 6.69 10.88
N SER A 127 -19.17 5.86 11.70
CA SER A 127 -20.24 6.24 12.61
C SER A 127 -19.68 6.22 14.03
N SER A 128 -19.86 7.32 14.77
CA SER A 128 -19.39 7.46 16.14
C SER A 128 -20.54 7.88 17.04
N SER A 129 -20.77 7.14 18.11
CA SER A 129 -21.75 7.51 19.16
C SER A 129 -21.33 8.77 19.90
N ILE A 130 -20.02 9.03 19.99
CA ILE A 130 -19.43 10.10 20.78
C ILE A 130 -19.74 11.45 20.15
N THR A 131 -19.40 11.58 18.86
CA THR A 131 -19.66 12.79 18.08
C THR A 131 -21.07 12.79 17.49
N GLN A 132 -21.82 11.71 17.72
CA GLN A 132 -23.15 11.47 17.15
C GLN A 132 -23.17 11.79 15.66
N SER A 133 -22.14 11.35 14.93
CA SER A 133 -21.94 11.76 13.55
C SER A 133 -21.66 10.60 12.62
N LEU A 134 -22.13 10.77 11.39
CA LEU A 134 -21.78 9.92 10.25
C LEU A 134 -20.80 10.70 9.37
N THR A 135 -19.56 10.22 9.34
CA THR A 135 -18.45 10.88 8.66
C THR A 135 -17.99 9.99 7.52
N TRP A 136 -18.00 10.53 6.30
CA TRP A 136 -17.34 9.95 5.15
C TRP A 136 -15.86 10.36 5.17
N LEU A 137 -14.97 9.40 4.98
CA LEU A 137 -13.54 9.56 5.12
C LEU A 137 -12.90 9.26 3.77
N PHE A 138 -12.21 10.27 3.23
CA PHE A 138 -11.30 10.10 2.11
C PHE A 138 -9.88 10.22 2.65
N LYS A 139 -9.05 9.23 2.36
CA LYS A 139 -7.69 9.16 2.84
C LYS A 139 -6.75 8.83 1.68
N ILE A 140 -5.67 9.59 1.57
CA ILE A 140 -4.56 9.29 0.67
C ILE A 140 -3.32 9.16 1.55
N GLU A 141 -2.74 7.98 1.57
CA GLU A 141 -1.53 7.65 2.31
C GLU A 141 -0.37 7.55 1.31
N ARG A 142 0.69 8.35 1.50
CA ARG A 142 1.94 8.28 0.73
C ARG A 142 3.13 8.11 1.66
N GLY A 143 3.64 6.88 1.78
CA GLY A 143 4.71 6.55 2.73
C GLY A 143 4.29 6.84 4.18
N SER A 144 4.95 7.80 4.84
CA SER A 144 4.62 8.24 6.20
C SER A 144 3.57 9.37 6.24
N LEU A 145 3.25 9.99 5.11
CA LEU A 145 2.28 11.08 5.04
C LEU A 145 0.88 10.53 4.79
N ALA A 146 -0.11 11.01 5.54
CA ALA A 146 -1.51 10.65 5.32
C ALA A 146 -2.36 11.91 5.29
N LEU A 147 -2.96 12.20 4.14
CA LEU A 147 -3.99 13.23 4.01
C LEU A 147 -5.35 12.58 4.28
N SER A 148 -6.11 13.12 5.22
CA SER A 148 -7.46 12.64 5.56
C SER A 148 -8.45 13.78 5.48
N ILE A 149 -9.46 13.65 4.61
CA ILE A 149 -10.55 14.60 4.42
C ILE A 149 -11.83 13.99 5.00
N PRO A 150 -12.24 14.40 6.22
CA PRO A 150 -13.50 13.96 6.82
C PRO A 150 -14.67 14.84 6.35
N ILE A 151 -15.67 14.26 5.69
CA ILE A 151 -16.92 14.91 5.33
C ILE A 151 -18.01 14.43 6.30
N THR A 152 -18.44 15.30 7.19
CA THR A 152 -19.54 14.97 8.12
C THR A 152 -20.87 15.15 7.39
N ILE A 153 -21.58 14.05 7.16
CA ILE A 153 -22.84 14.05 6.39
C ILE A 153 -24.02 14.38 7.29
N ALA A 154 -24.05 13.78 8.48
CA ALA A 154 -25.14 13.98 9.43
C ALA A 154 -24.58 14.09 10.85
N LYS A 155 -25.19 15.00 11.62
CA LYS A 155 -25.11 15.03 13.08
C LYS A 155 -26.47 14.58 13.60
N PHE A 156 -26.49 13.46 14.30
CA PHE A 156 -27.71 12.88 14.83
C PHE A 156 -28.12 13.65 16.08
N HIS A 157 -29.07 14.56 15.92
CA HIS A 157 -29.80 15.11 17.05
C HIS A 157 -30.78 14.03 17.52
N GLN A 158 -30.55 13.48 18.72
CA GLN A 158 -31.43 12.62 19.54
C GLN A 158 -31.05 11.13 19.67
N ARG A 159 -31.43 10.59 20.85
CA ARG A 159 -31.19 9.29 21.53
C ARG A 159 -31.35 7.98 20.73
N GLY A 160 -31.47 8.03 19.40
CA GLY A 160 -31.38 6.85 18.57
C GLY A 160 -29.92 6.41 18.46
N GLY A 161 -29.56 5.31 19.10
CA GLY A 161 -28.20 4.76 19.03
C GLY A 161 -27.76 4.45 17.60
N VAL A 162 -26.50 4.04 17.43
CA VAL A 162 -25.85 3.70 16.14
C VAL A 162 -26.74 2.87 15.20
N MET A 163 -27.60 2.03 15.77
CA MET A 163 -28.53 1.14 15.06
C MET A 163 -29.58 1.88 14.22
N ASN A 164 -30.06 3.05 14.66
CA ASN A 164 -31.06 3.80 13.90
C ASN A 164 -30.50 4.35 12.58
N ASN A 165 -29.17 4.43 12.48
CA ASN A 165 -28.45 4.93 11.32
C ASN A 165 -27.82 3.81 10.49
N LEU A 166 -28.17 2.56 10.76
CA LEU A 166 -27.64 1.41 10.03
C LEU A 166 -27.97 1.52 8.54
N TYR A 167 -29.18 1.97 8.18
CA TYR A 167 -29.58 2.17 6.79
C TYR A 167 -28.72 3.22 6.07
N SER A 168 -28.49 4.38 6.71
CA SER A 168 -27.63 5.43 6.16
C SER A 168 -26.19 4.95 6.03
N LEU A 169 -25.71 4.16 6.98
CA LEU A 169 -24.38 3.54 6.93
C LEU A 169 -24.29 2.58 5.74
N VAL A 170 -25.26 1.66 5.59
CA VAL A 170 -25.30 0.71 4.46
C VAL A 170 -25.34 1.46 3.13
N TYR A 171 -26.21 2.46 2.99
CA TYR A 171 -26.31 3.27 1.78
C TYR A 171 -24.99 3.98 1.45
N LEU A 172 -24.34 4.61 2.43
CA LEU A 172 -23.06 5.28 2.21
C LEU A 172 -21.91 4.31 1.97
N THR A 173 -21.94 3.10 2.53
CA THR A 173 -20.95 2.07 2.19
C THR A 173 -21.13 1.59 0.76
N LEU A 174 -22.37 1.45 0.29
CA LEU A 174 -22.66 1.12 -1.10
C LEU A 174 -22.22 2.25 -2.04
N LEU A 175 -22.53 3.51 -1.70
CA LEU A 175 -22.04 4.68 -2.43
C LEU A 175 -20.51 4.75 -2.46
N SER A 176 -19.85 4.46 -1.33
CA SER A 176 -18.38 4.41 -1.26
C SER A 176 -17.81 3.32 -2.14
N SER A 177 -18.48 2.16 -2.24
CA SER A 177 -18.07 1.07 -3.14
C SER A 177 -18.25 1.45 -4.61
N LEU A 178 -19.31 2.19 -4.97
CA LEU A 178 -19.51 2.69 -6.33
C LEU A 178 -18.44 3.71 -6.71
N VAL A 179 -18.12 4.65 -5.80
CA VAL A 179 -17.06 5.64 -6.02
C VAL A 179 -15.70 4.96 -6.12
N ASP A 180 -15.39 3.97 -5.26
CA ASP A 180 -14.15 3.20 -5.38
C ASP A 180 -14.07 2.44 -6.71
N GLY A 181 -15.18 1.86 -7.16
CA GLY A 181 -15.29 1.21 -8.47
C GLY A 181 -15.00 2.19 -9.61
N ALA A 182 -15.65 3.35 -9.63
CA ALA A 182 -15.44 4.38 -10.65
C ALA A 182 -14.01 4.95 -10.67
N ILE A 183 -13.42 5.18 -9.49
CA ILE A 183 -12.00 5.58 -9.37
C ILE A 183 -11.12 4.46 -9.90
N GLY A 184 -11.46 3.22 -9.61
CA GLY A 184 -10.80 2.05 -10.13
C GLY A 184 -10.79 2.01 -11.65
N ASP A 185 -11.96 2.10 -12.25
CA ASP A 185 -12.10 2.10 -13.71
C ASP A 185 -11.36 3.28 -14.35
N LEU A 186 -11.37 4.46 -13.70
CA LEU A 186 -10.61 5.63 -14.16
C LEU A 186 -9.09 5.39 -14.12
N LEU A 187 -8.58 4.75 -13.07
CA LEU A 187 -7.16 4.47 -12.90
C LEU A 187 -6.66 3.32 -13.80
N TYR A 188 -7.51 2.31 -14.05
CA TYR A 188 -7.16 1.13 -14.84
C TYR A 188 -7.57 1.23 -16.31
N ASN A 189 -8.12 2.36 -16.75
CA ASN A 189 -8.39 2.57 -18.17
C ASN A 189 -7.04 2.78 -18.89
N GLU A 190 -6.47 1.70 -19.43
CA GLU A 190 -5.25 1.71 -20.26
C GLU A 190 -5.32 2.76 -21.39
N ARG A 191 -6.53 3.12 -21.84
CA ARG A 191 -6.77 4.20 -22.80
C ARG A 191 -6.26 5.57 -22.37
N LEU A 192 -6.15 5.85 -21.08
CA LEU A 192 -5.62 7.14 -20.62
C LEU A 192 -4.10 7.19 -20.77
N GLU A 193 -3.39 6.07 -20.56
CA GLU A 193 -1.96 5.97 -20.87
C GLU A 193 -1.72 5.98 -22.37
N GLU A 194 -2.55 5.30 -23.16
CA GLU A 194 -2.47 5.32 -24.63
C GLU A 194 -2.72 6.75 -25.18
N LEU A 195 -3.72 7.48 -24.67
CA LEU A 195 -3.97 8.89 -25.02
C LEU A 195 -2.87 9.85 -24.54
N LEU A 196 -2.20 9.57 -23.43
CA LEU A 196 -1.08 10.39 -22.94
C LEU A 196 0.25 10.04 -23.64
N MET A 197 0.35 8.86 -24.27
CA MET A 197 1.53 8.41 -25.01
C MET A 197 1.42 8.69 -26.52
N ASP A 198 0.23 8.70 -27.11
CA ASP A 198 0.03 9.02 -28.53
C ASP A 198 0.38 10.48 -28.86
N ASP A 199 0.20 11.42 -27.91
CA ASP A 199 0.62 12.82 -28.08
C ASP A 199 2.16 13.02 -28.07
N VAL A 200 2.94 11.96 -27.82
CA VAL A 200 4.42 11.99 -27.82
C VAL A 200 5.01 11.32 -29.07
N SER A 201 4.18 10.64 -29.88
CA SER A 201 4.63 9.94 -31.09
C SER A 201 4.34 10.67 -32.40
N ASP A 202 4.10 11.98 -32.39
CA ASP A 202 3.99 12.75 -33.63
C ASP A 202 5.37 13.29 -34.07
N LYS A 203 6.27 12.36 -34.42
CA LYS A 203 7.44 12.66 -35.25
C LYS A 203 7.08 12.44 -36.71
N GLY A 204 6.65 13.54 -37.32
CA GLY A 204 7.09 13.91 -38.66
C GLY A 204 6.42 13.20 -39.82
N THR A 205 5.26 13.72 -40.23
CA THR A 205 5.01 13.89 -41.67
C THR A 205 4.59 15.34 -41.90
N MET A 206 5.53 16.15 -42.39
CA MET A 206 5.23 17.50 -42.87
C MET A 206 4.24 17.40 -44.03
N ASN A 207 3.12 18.12 -43.95
CA ASN A 207 2.56 18.83 -45.09
C ASN A 207 1.54 19.88 -44.63
N ASN A 208 2.01 21.15 -44.69
CA ASN A 208 1.30 22.38 -45.01
C ASN A 208 -0.17 22.54 -44.59
N GLY A 209 -0.43 23.46 -43.66
CA GLY A 209 -1.76 24.06 -43.50
C GLY A 209 -1.97 24.86 -42.22
N GLU A 210 -1.60 26.13 -42.26
CA GLU A 210 -2.30 27.27 -41.64
C GLU A 210 -2.37 27.41 -40.11
N GLU A 211 -1.48 28.30 -39.62
CA GLU A 211 -1.75 29.44 -38.73
C GLU A 211 -2.98 29.38 -37.81
N ASN A 212 -2.79 28.96 -36.54
CA ASN A 212 -3.30 29.66 -35.34
C ASN A 212 -3.03 28.88 -34.03
N ASP A 213 -1.78 28.57 -33.68
CA ASP A 213 -1.54 27.92 -32.37
C ASP A 213 -0.18 28.20 -31.70
N HIS A 214 0.44 29.34 -32.02
CA HIS A 214 1.79 29.65 -31.52
C HIS A 214 1.88 30.04 -30.03
N HIS A 215 0.77 30.21 -29.31
CA HIS A 215 0.82 30.59 -27.89
C HIS A 215 0.67 29.43 -26.90
N HIS A 216 0.07 28.30 -27.31
CA HIS A 216 -0.17 27.15 -26.41
C HIS A 216 0.93 26.09 -26.43
N GLN A 217 1.72 26.00 -27.51
CA GLN A 217 2.87 25.08 -27.59
C GLN A 217 4.08 25.54 -26.76
N HIS A 218 4.27 26.85 -26.60
CA HIS A 218 5.45 27.39 -25.90
C HIS A 218 5.36 27.28 -24.36
N ILE A 219 4.18 27.02 -23.78
CA ILE A 219 4.02 26.79 -22.33
C ILE A 219 4.24 25.31 -21.98
N LYS A 220 3.86 24.39 -22.87
CA LYS A 220 3.99 22.94 -22.65
C LYS A 220 5.42 22.42 -22.83
N SER A 221 6.22 23.02 -23.72
CA SER A 221 7.64 22.65 -23.88
C SER A 221 8.48 22.99 -22.64
N TYR A 222 8.19 24.11 -21.98
CA TYR A 222 8.90 24.52 -20.75
C TYR A 222 8.56 23.63 -19.54
N GLN A 223 7.33 23.13 -19.41
CA GLN A 223 6.99 22.22 -18.31
C GLN A 223 7.65 20.83 -18.43
N ASN A 224 7.89 20.34 -19.65
CA ASN A 224 8.58 19.07 -19.88
C ASN A 224 10.10 19.18 -19.73
N GLU A 225 10.71 20.32 -20.07
CA GLU A 225 12.14 20.53 -19.79
C GLU A 225 12.42 20.69 -18.29
N VAL A 226 11.53 21.36 -17.54
CA VAL A 226 11.65 21.50 -16.08
C VAL A 226 11.53 20.15 -15.36
N SER A 227 10.64 19.26 -15.80
CA SER A 227 10.48 17.93 -15.19
C SER A 227 11.64 16.97 -15.46
N LEU A 228 12.29 17.09 -16.63
CA LEU A 228 13.50 16.35 -16.97
C LEU A 228 14.73 16.85 -16.21
N MET A 229 14.89 18.17 -16.05
CA MET A 229 15.97 18.74 -15.23
C MET A 229 15.87 18.33 -13.76
N ASP A 230 14.65 18.22 -13.21
CA ASP A 230 14.44 17.75 -11.84
C ASP A 230 14.82 16.28 -11.66
N LEU A 231 14.58 15.42 -12.65
CA LEU A 231 15.01 14.01 -12.61
C LEU A 231 16.53 13.86 -12.69
N GLU A 232 17.20 14.62 -13.55
CA GLU A 232 18.66 14.61 -13.64
C GLU A 232 19.31 15.12 -12.35
N LYS A 233 18.74 16.17 -11.75
CA LYS A 233 19.18 16.69 -10.46
C LYS A 233 19.00 15.66 -9.35
N VAL A 234 17.84 15.03 -9.24
CA VAL A 234 17.59 13.96 -8.24
C VAL A 234 18.56 12.80 -8.42
N LYS A 235 18.85 12.40 -9.66
CA LYS A 235 19.84 11.35 -9.96
C LYS A 235 21.25 11.76 -9.55
N LYS A 236 21.64 13.00 -9.80
CA LYS A 236 22.96 13.55 -9.43
C LYS A 236 23.10 13.68 -7.92
N ASP A 237 22.07 14.16 -7.23
CA ASP A 237 22.01 14.28 -5.77
C ASP A 237 22.09 12.88 -5.12
N ALA A 238 21.36 11.89 -5.67
CA ALA A 238 21.44 10.50 -5.21
C ALA A 238 22.84 9.90 -5.42
N MET A 239 23.51 10.19 -6.54
CA MET A 239 24.88 9.74 -6.80
C MET A 239 25.88 10.39 -5.83
N GLN A 240 25.76 11.70 -5.57
CA GLN A 240 26.61 12.40 -4.62
C GLN A 240 26.39 11.90 -3.19
N GLN A 241 25.14 11.70 -2.77
CA GLN A 241 24.82 11.13 -1.47
C GLN A 241 25.37 9.71 -1.33
N MET A 242 25.27 8.89 -2.37
CA MET A 242 25.89 7.55 -2.39
C MET A 242 27.41 7.63 -2.22
N GLU A 243 28.09 8.56 -2.89
CA GLU A 243 29.53 8.73 -2.78
C GLU A 243 29.97 9.18 -1.38
N LEU A 244 29.22 10.10 -0.77
CA LEU A 244 29.45 10.55 0.61
C LEU A 244 29.25 9.42 1.63
N MET A 245 28.35 8.48 1.37
CA MET A 245 28.06 7.36 2.27
C MET A 245 29.03 6.17 2.14
N LYS A 246 29.81 6.08 1.05
CA LYS A 246 30.78 4.98 0.85
C LYS A 246 31.88 4.97 1.91
N LYS A 247 32.48 6.14 2.20
CA LYS A 247 33.58 6.27 3.16
C LYS A 247 33.19 5.87 4.58
N PRO A 248 32.09 6.38 5.18
CA PRO A 248 31.67 5.97 6.52
C PRO A 248 31.22 4.50 6.57
N ALA A 249 30.62 3.97 5.50
CA ALA A 249 30.25 2.56 5.42
C ALA A 249 31.49 1.64 5.41
N GLN A 250 32.54 2.00 4.66
CA GLN A 250 33.81 1.26 4.66
C GLN A 250 34.52 1.35 6.02
N ALA A 251 34.60 2.54 6.62
CA ALA A 251 35.21 2.71 7.94
C ALA A 251 34.51 1.87 9.01
N LYS A 252 33.16 1.85 9.02
CA LYS A 252 32.38 1.04 9.97
C LYS A 252 32.55 -0.46 9.73
N LYS A 253 32.64 -0.87 8.45
CA LYS A 253 32.94 -2.25 8.08
C LYS A 253 34.30 -2.69 8.62
N GLU A 254 35.35 -1.90 8.40
CA GLU A 254 36.70 -2.19 8.92
C GLU A 254 36.73 -2.23 10.47
N GLU A 255 35.95 -1.37 11.13
CA GLU A 255 35.82 -1.36 12.58
C GLU A 255 35.14 -2.64 13.10
N GLU A 256 34.08 -3.09 12.44
CA GLU A 256 33.40 -4.35 12.79
C GLU A 256 34.25 -5.58 12.48
N GLU A 257 35.00 -5.60 11.37
CA GLU A 257 35.96 -6.68 11.06
C GLU A 257 37.09 -6.80 12.10
N ARG A 258 37.49 -5.69 12.75
CA ARG A 258 38.49 -5.71 13.82
C ARG A 258 37.96 -6.20 15.16
N LYS A 259 36.65 -6.11 15.41
CA LYS A 259 36.05 -6.66 16.62
C LYS A 259 35.92 -8.16 16.43
N GLU A 260 36.51 -8.96 17.31
CA GLU A 260 36.59 -10.43 17.19
C GLU A 260 35.23 -11.14 17.01
N ASN A 261 34.10 -10.44 17.21
CA ASN A 261 32.73 -10.93 17.00
C ASN A 261 31.85 -9.95 16.19
N GLY A 262 32.40 -9.09 15.34
CA GLY A 262 31.62 -8.19 14.50
C GLY A 262 30.90 -8.92 13.36
N LEU A 263 29.62 -8.61 13.14
CA LEU A 263 28.83 -9.21 12.07
C LEU A 263 28.84 -8.32 10.83
N VAL A 264 29.61 -8.71 9.82
CA VAL A 264 29.76 -7.93 8.59
C VAL A 264 28.96 -8.55 7.45
N ILE A 265 28.07 -7.74 6.84
CA ILE A 265 27.31 -8.15 5.67
C ILE A 265 28.20 -7.99 4.43
N LEU A 266 28.69 -9.10 3.87
CA LEU A 266 29.55 -9.10 2.68
C LEU A 266 28.78 -8.91 1.38
N LYS A 267 27.52 -9.37 1.34
CA LYS A 267 26.67 -9.26 0.15
C LYS A 267 25.19 -9.29 0.52
N ALA A 268 24.41 -8.35 0.00
CA ALA A 268 22.96 -8.34 0.04
C ALA A 268 22.41 -8.28 -1.39
N MET A 269 21.56 -9.23 -1.75
CA MET A 269 20.96 -9.30 -3.08
C MET A 269 19.45 -9.36 -2.95
N TYR A 270 18.72 -8.51 -3.67
CA TYR A 270 17.29 -8.71 -3.90
C TYR A 270 17.14 -9.56 -5.15
N GLY A 271 16.63 -10.76 -4.99
CA GLY A 271 16.06 -11.54 -6.09
C GLY A 271 14.54 -11.54 -5.95
N LEU A 272 13.82 -11.46 -7.07
CA LEU A 272 12.45 -11.94 -7.12
C LEU A 272 12.52 -13.46 -6.93
N GLU A 273 12.12 -13.94 -5.75
CA GLU A 273 12.04 -15.36 -5.48
C GLU A 273 11.01 -15.95 -6.47
N PRO A 274 11.41 -16.81 -7.43
CA PRO A 274 10.45 -17.42 -8.33
C PRO A 274 9.57 -18.30 -7.46
N ASN A 275 8.32 -17.90 -7.37
CA ASN A 275 7.32 -18.49 -6.51
C ASN A 275 6.98 -19.90 -7.03
N ASN A 276 7.83 -20.89 -6.74
CA ASN A 276 7.60 -22.33 -6.82
C ASN A 276 8.85 -23.08 -6.33
N LYS A 277 8.61 -24.14 -5.56
CA LYS A 277 9.59 -25.12 -5.05
C LYS A 277 10.35 -25.84 -6.19
N ALA A 278 11.24 -25.14 -6.87
CA ALA A 278 12.22 -25.72 -7.78
C ALA A 278 13.60 -25.31 -7.29
N THR A 279 14.20 -26.22 -6.52
CA THR A 279 15.65 -26.45 -6.39
C THR A 279 16.54 -25.27 -6.74
N ALA A 280 17.15 -24.67 -5.72
CA ALA A 280 18.38 -23.91 -5.86
C ALA A 280 19.50 -24.83 -6.38
N THR A 281 19.49 -25.14 -7.67
CA THR A 281 20.69 -25.56 -8.38
C THR A 281 21.52 -24.30 -8.57
N VAL A 282 22.48 -24.13 -7.66
CA VAL A 282 23.64 -23.26 -7.86
C VAL A 282 24.29 -23.70 -9.17
N VAL A 283 24.00 -22.98 -10.25
CA VAL A 283 24.65 -23.18 -11.55
C VAL A 283 26.09 -22.74 -11.40
N ARG A 284 26.95 -23.74 -11.20
CA ARG A 284 28.38 -23.69 -11.48
C ARG A 284 28.54 -23.54 -12.99
N GLU A 285 29.23 -22.47 -13.38
CA GLU A 285 29.87 -22.23 -14.68
C GLU A 285 28.98 -22.07 -15.94
N GLY A 286 29.05 -20.87 -16.53
CA GLY A 286 29.16 -20.77 -17.99
C GLY A 286 28.12 -19.98 -18.78
N ARG A 287 26.89 -19.74 -18.28
CA ARG A 287 25.90 -18.94 -19.04
C ARG A 287 25.03 -18.05 -18.15
N LYS A 288 25.31 -16.74 -18.18
CA LYS A 288 24.51 -15.69 -17.53
C LYS A 288 23.13 -15.58 -18.18
N ARG A 289 22.12 -16.21 -17.61
CA ARG A 289 20.76 -15.65 -17.69
C ARG A 289 20.66 -14.62 -16.57
N ARG A 290 20.54 -13.34 -16.92
CA ARG A 290 20.23 -12.26 -15.98
C ARG A 290 18.83 -12.54 -15.43
N GLY A 291 18.73 -13.25 -14.31
CA GLY A 291 17.60 -13.06 -13.41
C GLY A 291 17.71 -11.67 -12.80
N ASP A 292 16.59 -11.01 -12.56
CA ASP A 292 16.50 -9.70 -11.91
C ASP A 292 16.97 -9.79 -10.46
N VAL A 293 18.29 -9.89 -10.29
CA VAL A 293 18.97 -9.88 -9.00
C VAL A 293 19.68 -8.55 -8.88
N LEU A 294 19.18 -7.69 -8.01
CA LEU A 294 19.75 -6.40 -7.71
C LEU A 294 20.70 -6.54 -6.51
N ASP A 295 21.99 -6.35 -6.74
CA ASP A 295 22.98 -6.25 -5.65
C ASP A 295 22.78 -4.92 -4.92
N VAL A 296 22.36 -4.99 -3.67
CA VAL A 296 22.08 -3.83 -2.80
C VAL A 296 23.03 -3.77 -1.62
N THR A 297 24.15 -4.50 -1.68
CA THR A 297 25.17 -4.54 -0.62
C THR A 297 25.64 -3.14 -0.21
N VAL A 298 25.56 -2.16 -1.12
CA VAL A 298 26.03 -0.79 -0.91
C VAL A 298 24.90 0.18 -0.54
N GLN A 299 23.61 -0.19 -0.67
CA GLN A 299 22.54 0.81 -0.82
C GLN A 299 21.43 0.85 0.23
N LEU A 300 21.44 0.05 1.28
CA LEU A 300 20.46 0.22 2.36
C LEU A 300 21.15 0.16 3.72
N GLN A 301 21.27 1.31 4.36
CA GLN A 301 21.45 1.37 5.80
C GLN A 301 20.22 0.73 6.44
N PHE A 302 20.27 -0.58 6.69
CA PHE A 302 19.28 -1.23 7.52
C PHE A 302 19.49 -0.74 8.95
N TRP A 303 18.52 0.00 9.48
CA TRP A 303 18.33 0.07 10.93
C TRP A 303 17.68 -1.24 11.35
N VAL A 304 18.50 -2.28 11.53
CA VAL A 304 18.01 -3.56 12.05
C VAL A 304 17.80 -3.41 13.55
N MET A 305 16.57 -3.08 13.95
CA MET A 305 16.19 -2.96 15.37
C MET A 305 16.24 -4.31 16.09
N ASN A 306 16.04 -5.43 15.37
CA ASN A 306 16.17 -6.78 15.88
C ASN A 306 16.62 -7.71 14.74
N SER A 307 17.82 -8.30 14.89
CA SER A 307 18.33 -9.36 14.02
C SER A 307 18.21 -10.68 14.77
N SER A 308 17.59 -11.69 14.17
CA SER A 308 17.65 -13.06 14.70
C SER A 308 18.09 -14.01 13.58
N LEU A 309 19.26 -14.61 13.75
CA LEU A 309 19.72 -15.72 12.91
C LEU A 309 18.96 -16.98 13.35
N ARG A 310 18.23 -17.64 12.45
CA ARG A 310 17.73 -19.00 12.67
C ARG A 310 18.64 -19.94 11.89
N LEU A 311 19.36 -20.80 12.62
CA LEU A 311 20.13 -21.93 12.08
C LEU A 311 19.21 -23.12 11.84
#